data_AF-A0A8T6WI28-F1
#
_entry.id   AF-A0A8T6WI28-F1
#
_cell.length_a   1.000
_cell.length_b   1.000
_cell.length_c   1.000
_cell.angle_alpha   90.00
_cell.angle_beta   90.00
_cell.angle_gamma   90.00
#
_symmetry.space_group_name_H-M   'P 1'
#
loop_
_entity.id
_entity.type
_entity.pdbx_description
1 polymer ?
#
loop_
_entity_poly.entity_id
_entity_poly.type
_entity_poly.pdbx_seq_one_letter_code
_entity_poly.pdbx_strand_id
1 'polypeptide(L)'
;MVATMIMQRMSVAMEYGVILKWLKKEGDTVKQGEPIVEIFGEKNEFELESPADGVLLKILCDVDDEIPISEPIAYIGKKGEKVPDVMPKKLNVPGAVAPTVSAPTPAASATVRK
;
A
#
# COMPACT_ATOMS: atom_id res chain seq x y z
N MET A 1 19.04 -4.34 11.88
CA MET A 1 17.82 -4.15 12.69
C MET A 1 16.78 -3.64 11.72
N VAL A 2 15.72 -4.42 11.50
CA VAL A 2 14.60 -4.00 10.66
C VAL A 2 13.68 -3.12 11.50
N ALA A 3 13.48 -1.89 11.06
CA ALA A 3 12.44 -1.02 11.56
C ALA A 3 11.11 -1.39 10.90
N THR A 4 10.09 -1.66 11.71
CA THR A 4 8.73 -1.88 11.23
C THR A 4 8.04 -0.52 11.17
N MET A 5 7.60 -0.12 9.98
CA MET A 5 6.79 1.06 9.81
C MET A 5 5.34 0.65 10.06
N ILE A 6 4.74 1.17 11.11
CA ILE A 6 3.33 0.97 11.44
C ILE A 6 2.52 2.20 11.08
N MET A 7 1.23 2.02 10.80
CA MET A 7 0.28 3.09 10.63
C MET A 7 0.17 3.87 11.96
N GLN A 8 0.72 5.08 12.00
CA GLN A 8 0.72 5.90 13.20
C GLN A 8 -0.55 6.75 13.27
N ARG A 9 -1.11 6.87 14.48
CA ARG A 9 -2.17 7.83 14.78
C ARG A 9 -1.62 9.25 14.65
N MET A 10 -2.08 9.99 13.65
CA MET A 10 -1.79 11.43 13.51
C MET A 10 -2.74 12.30 14.34
N SER A 11 -3.94 11.79 14.66
CA SER A 11 -4.92 12.49 15.50
C SER A 11 -5.57 11.54 16.50
N VAL A 12 -6.04 12.07 17.64
CA VAL A 12 -6.74 11.30 18.68
C VAL A 12 -8.06 10.68 18.19
N ALA A 13 -8.67 11.28 17.16
CA ALA A 13 -9.91 10.80 16.54
C ALA A 13 -9.69 9.87 15.34
N MET A 14 -8.43 9.66 14.92
CA MET A 14 -8.14 8.79 13.79
C MET A 14 -8.28 7.32 14.26
N GLU A 15 -8.97 6.49 13.48
CA GLU A 15 -9.09 5.03 13.71
C GLU A 15 -8.39 4.21 12.62
N TYR A 16 -8.42 4.72 11.39
CA TYR A 16 -7.78 4.16 10.20
C TYR A 16 -7.21 5.29 9.36
N GLY A 17 -6.38 4.96 8.38
CA GLY A 17 -6.04 5.90 7.32
C GLY A 17 -5.82 5.18 5.99
N VAL A 18 -5.97 5.96 4.93
CA VAL A 18 -5.95 5.47 3.55
C VAL A 18 -4.62 5.84 2.93
N ILE A 19 -3.96 4.93 2.23
CA ILE A 19 -2.72 5.27 1.53
C ILE A 19 -3.03 6.04 0.26
N LEU A 20 -2.59 7.29 0.15
CA LEU A 20 -2.74 8.11 -1.06
C LEU A 20 -1.70 7.75 -2.11
N LYS A 21 -0.44 7.67 -1.68
CA LYS A 21 0.68 7.47 -2.63
C LYS A 21 1.97 7.09 -1.91
N TRP A 22 2.71 6.17 -2.52
CA TRP A 22 4.08 5.89 -2.14
C TRP A 22 5.05 6.83 -2.86
N LEU A 23 5.86 7.58 -2.11
CA LEU A 23 6.97 8.36 -2.64
C LEU A 23 8.22 7.50 -2.87
N LYS A 24 8.31 6.36 -2.18
CA LYS A 24 9.42 5.40 -2.24
C LYS A 24 8.94 4.01 -2.65
N LYS A 25 9.84 3.20 -3.19
CA LYS A 25 9.56 1.85 -3.69
C LYS A 25 10.39 0.80 -2.96
N GLU A 26 9.96 -0.47 -3.04
CA GLU A 26 10.74 -1.60 -2.53
C GLU A 26 12.14 -1.60 -3.16
N GLY A 27 13.17 -1.58 -2.32
CA GLY A 27 14.58 -1.47 -2.70
C GLY A 27 15.15 -0.05 -2.69
N ASP A 28 14.35 0.99 -2.45
CA ASP A 28 14.81 2.39 -2.44
C ASP A 28 15.44 2.78 -1.10
N THR A 29 16.44 3.67 -1.13
CA THR A 29 17.14 4.12 0.08
C THR A 29 16.39 5.27 0.72
N VAL A 30 16.19 5.22 2.03
CA VAL A 30 15.44 6.19 2.84
C VAL A 30 16.24 6.61 4.06
N LYS A 31 16.08 7.86 4.50
CA LYS A 31 16.70 8.39 5.72
C LYS A 31 15.66 8.59 6.81
N GLN A 32 16.09 8.53 8.06
CA GLN A 32 15.25 8.85 9.21
C GLN A 32 14.70 10.28 9.05
N GLY A 33 13.37 10.44 9.14
CA GLY A 33 12.72 11.73 8.90
C GLY A 33 12.51 12.07 7.40
N GLU A 34 12.68 11.12 6.48
CA GLU A 34 12.35 11.32 5.07
C GLU A 34 10.94 10.79 4.78
N PRO A 35 10.06 11.54 4.08
CA PRO A 35 8.70 11.09 3.75
C PRO A 35 8.74 9.93 2.75
N ILE A 36 8.16 8.80 3.12
CA ILE A 36 8.15 7.56 2.32
C ILE A 36 6.79 7.33 1.67
N VAL A 37 5.72 7.67 2.39
CA VAL A 37 4.34 7.42 1.98
C VAL A 37 3.42 8.53 2.47
N GLU A 38 2.45 8.86 1.65
CA GLU A 38 1.41 9.84 1.91
C GLU A 38 0.12 9.10 2.23
N ILE A 39 -0.53 9.47 3.34
CA ILE A 39 -1.76 8.87 3.84
C ILE A 39 -2.83 9.94 4.01
N PHE A 40 -4.09 9.60 3.72
CA PHE A 40 -5.24 10.42 4.01
C PHE A 40 -5.84 9.98 5.34
N GLY A 41 -5.85 10.88 6.31
CA GLY A 41 -6.74 10.78 7.46
C GLY A 41 -8.12 11.31 7.11
N GLU A 42 -9.07 11.16 8.03
CA GLU A 42 -10.51 11.50 7.84
C GLU A 42 -10.78 12.86 7.17
N LYS A 43 -9.91 13.85 7.37
CA LYS A 43 -10.03 15.21 6.80
C LYS A 43 -8.78 15.77 6.14
N ASN A 44 -7.61 15.19 6.39
CA ASN A 44 -6.33 15.79 6.03
C ASN A 44 -5.33 14.73 5.56
N GLU A 45 -4.48 15.14 4.63
CA GLU A 45 -3.33 14.39 4.15
C GLU A 45 -2.19 14.52 5.17
N PHE A 46 -1.53 13.40 5.47
CA PHE A 46 -0.36 13.31 6.35
C PHE A 46 0.72 12.47 5.67
N GLU A 47 1.97 12.81 5.92
CA GLU A 47 3.12 12.08 5.39
C GLU A 47 3.75 11.23 6.50
N LEU A 48 3.96 9.94 6.22
CA LEU A 48 4.71 9.07 7.12
C LEU A 48 6.19 9.08 6.73
N GLU A 49 6.99 9.51 7.69
CA GLU A 49 8.44 9.57 7.57
C GLU A 49 9.09 8.25 7.98
N SER A 50 10.29 8.00 7.48
CA SER A 50 11.07 6.84 7.89
C SER A 50 11.38 6.88 9.39
N PRO A 51 11.06 5.83 10.17
CA PRO A 51 11.47 5.74 11.57
C PRO A 51 12.97 5.47 11.74
N ALA A 52 13.67 5.04 10.68
CA ALA A 52 15.10 4.74 10.71
C ALA A 52 15.76 4.95 9.33
N ASP A 53 17.07 5.17 9.30
CA ASP A 53 17.83 5.20 8.05
C ASP A 53 18.06 3.78 7.50
N GLY A 54 17.81 3.58 6.21
CA GLY A 54 17.97 2.29 5.58
C GLY A 54 17.45 2.22 4.15
N VAL A 55 16.90 1.07 3.80
CA VAL A 55 16.32 0.74 2.50
C VAL A 55 14.94 0.19 2.77
N LEU A 56 13.95 0.62 1.98
CA LEU A 56 12.61 0.07 2.01
C LEU A 56 12.69 -1.38 1.54
N LEU A 57 12.53 -2.35 2.44
CA LEU A 57 12.71 -3.76 2.13
C LEU A 57 11.46 -4.37 1.48
N LYS A 58 10.29 -4.00 1.99
CA LYS A 58 8.99 -4.52 1.54
C LYS A 58 7.88 -3.53 1.84
N ILE A 59 6.94 -3.38 0.92
CA ILE A 59 5.67 -2.67 1.11
C ILE A 59 4.57 -3.70 1.30
N LEU A 60 3.73 -3.51 2.31
CA LEU A 60 2.64 -4.44 2.65
C LEU A 60 1.26 -3.90 2.26
N CYS A 61 1.17 -2.61 1.94
CA CYS A 61 -0.07 -1.90 1.67
C CYS A 61 0.03 -1.12 0.35
N ASP A 62 -1.04 -1.14 -0.43
CA ASP A 62 -1.07 -0.50 -1.74
C ASP A 62 -1.68 0.89 -1.65
N VAL A 63 -1.62 1.65 -2.74
CA VAL A 63 -2.37 2.90 -2.86
C VAL A 63 -3.87 2.58 -2.83
N ASP A 64 -4.66 3.44 -2.19
CA ASP A 64 -6.11 3.29 -1.95
C ASP A 64 -6.49 2.25 -0.87
N ASP A 65 -5.49 1.70 -0.18
CA ASP A 65 -5.69 0.70 0.86
C ASP A 65 -5.99 1.35 2.22
N GLU A 66 -7.00 0.84 2.93
CA GLU A 66 -7.43 1.33 4.23
C GLU A 66 -6.82 0.48 5.35
N ILE A 67 -5.95 1.10 6.14
CA ILE A 67 -5.18 0.43 7.18
C ILE A 67 -5.57 0.99 8.55
N PRO A 68 -5.95 0.12 9.52
CA PRO A 68 -6.17 0.53 10.90
C PRO A 68 -4.87 0.97 11.56
N ILE A 69 -4.98 1.84 12.56
CA ILE A 69 -3.81 2.31 13.31
C ILE A 69 -3.16 1.15 14.07
N SER A 70 -1.84 1.19 14.19
CA SER A 70 -0.98 0.14 14.77
C SER A 70 -0.72 -1.08 13.88
N GLU A 71 -1.19 -1.10 12.64
CA GLU A 71 -0.85 -2.16 11.67
C GLU A 71 0.46 -1.85 10.91
N PRO A 72 1.29 -2.86 10.58
CA PRO A 72 2.53 -2.68 9.84
C PRO A 72 2.31 -2.42 8.34
N ILE A 73 2.77 -1.28 7.83
CA ILE A 73 2.58 -0.89 6.41
C ILE A 73 3.81 -1.14 5.53
N ALA A 74 5.02 -1.11 6.11
CA ALA A 74 6.26 -1.42 5.40
C ALA A 74 7.38 -1.81 6.37
N TYR A 75 8.46 -2.34 5.80
CA TYR A 75 9.69 -2.63 6.52
C TYR A 75 10.86 -1.85 5.96
N ILE A 76 11.67 -1.29 6.86
CA ILE A 76 12.85 -0.51 6.53
C ILE A 76 14.04 -1.15 7.24
N GLY A 77 15.15 -1.36 6.54
CA GLY A 77 16.33 -1.98 7.15
C GLY A 77 17.57 -1.83 6.29
N LYS A 78 18.63 -2.60 6.56
CA LYS A 78 19.83 -2.56 5.72
C LYS A 78 19.65 -3.41 4.45
N LYS A 79 20.34 -2.99 3.38
CA LYS A 79 20.40 -3.73 2.11
C LYS A 79 20.91 -5.16 2.36
N GLY A 80 20.05 -6.16 2.15
CA GLY A 80 20.35 -7.58 2.37
C GLY A 80 19.87 -8.17 3.70
N GLU A 81 19.13 -7.41 4.51
CA GLU A 81 18.50 -7.92 5.74
C GLU A 81 17.20 -8.68 5.40
N LYS A 82 16.91 -9.78 6.12
CA LYS A 82 15.67 -10.54 5.91
C LYS A 82 14.49 -9.78 6.49
N VAL A 83 13.53 -9.50 5.62
CA VAL A 83 12.24 -8.91 5.99
C VAL A 83 11.32 -9.99 6.56
N PRO A 84 10.75 -9.79 7.76
CA PRO A 84 9.66 -10.64 8.23
C PRO A 84 8.41 -10.35 7.38
N ASP A 85 7.80 -11.37 6.79
CA ASP A 85 6.59 -11.25 5.97
C ASP A 85 5.37 -11.27 6.89
N VAL A 86 5.11 -10.16 7.60
CA VAL A 86 3.89 -10.01 8.41
C VAL A 86 2.89 -9.20 7.60
N MET A 87 1.75 -9.81 7.30
CA MET A 87 0.66 -9.15 6.59
C MET A 87 -0.14 -8.27 7.57
N PRO A 88 -0.35 -6.98 7.25
CA PRO A 88 -1.23 -6.12 8.00
C PRO A 88 -2.69 -6.49 7.75
N LYS A 89 -3.51 -6.21 8.75
CA LYS A 89 -4.96 -6.34 8.65
C LYS A 89 -5.53 -5.16 7.85
N LYS A 90 -5.64 -5.33 6.54
CA LYS A 90 -6.32 -4.37 5.64
C LYS A 90 -7.83 -4.40 5.90
N LEU A 91 -8.42 -3.23 6.15
CA LEU A 91 -9.89 -3.07 6.28
C LEU A 91 -10.55 -3.06 4.90
N ASN A 92 -9.86 -2.49 3.90
CA ASN A 92 -10.26 -2.53 2.50
C ASN A 92 -9.59 -3.70 1.79
N VAL A 93 -10.13 -4.92 1.95
CA VAL A 93 -9.74 -6.04 1.10
C VAL A 93 -10.48 -5.88 -0.24
N PRO A 94 -9.82 -5.67 -1.40
CA PRO A 94 -10.46 -5.88 -2.69
C PRO A 94 -10.59 -7.38 -2.90
N GLY A 95 -11.53 -7.98 -2.18
CA GLY A 95 -11.78 -9.41 -2.09
C GLY A 95 -13.27 -9.71 -2.24
N ALA A 96 -13.97 -8.93 -3.08
CA ALA A 96 -15.28 -9.32 -3.61
C ALA A 96 -15.56 -8.73 -5.00
N VAL A 97 -14.54 -8.52 -5.85
CA VAL A 97 -14.75 -8.49 -7.32
C VAL A 97 -13.53 -9.03 -8.07
N ALA A 98 -13.44 -10.35 -8.17
CA ALA A 98 -12.87 -10.98 -9.35
C ALA A 98 -13.83 -12.14 -9.73
N PRO A 99 -14.06 -12.46 -11.02
CA PRO A 99 -13.18 -12.18 -12.15
C PRO A 99 -13.90 -11.73 -13.45
N THR A 100 -13.10 -11.35 -14.46
CA THR A 100 -13.39 -11.64 -15.89
C THR A 100 -14.75 -11.19 -16.45
N VAL A 101 -14.80 -9.99 -17.05
CA VAL A 101 -15.58 -9.87 -18.29
C VAL A 101 -14.68 -10.41 -19.40
N SER A 102 -14.83 -11.71 -19.63
CA SER A 102 -14.45 -12.37 -20.87
C SER A 102 -14.91 -11.50 -22.02
N ALA A 103 -14.02 -11.24 -22.97
CA ALA A 103 -14.44 -10.99 -24.33
C ALA A 103 -15.37 -12.13 -24.77
N PRO A 104 -16.56 -11.84 -25.31
CA PRO A 104 -17.11 -12.64 -26.36
C PRO A 104 -16.73 -11.93 -27.66
N THR A 105 -15.62 -12.32 -28.27
CA THR A 105 -15.71 -12.56 -29.71
C THR A 105 -16.07 -14.02 -29.89
N PRO A 106 -17.30 -14.31 -30.32
CA PRO A 106 -17.50 -15.33 -31.33
C PRO A 106 -17.95 -14.64 -32.61
N ALA A 107 -17.10 -14.76 -33.62
CA ALA A 107 -17.50 -14.64 -35.01
C ALA A 107 -18.59 -15.67 -35.35
N ALA A 108 -19.64 -15.25 -36.05
CA ALA A 108 -20.36 -16.12 -36.99
C ALA A 108 -21.14 -15.26 -38.00
N SER A 109 -20.83 -15.49 -39.29
CA SER A 109 -21.45 -14.90 -40.48
C SER A 109 -22.97 -14.96 -40.50
N ALA A 110 -23.59 -13.90 -41.03
CA ALA A 110 -24.73 -14.04 -41.92
C ALA A 110 -24.78 -12.88 -42.92
N THR A 111 -24.56 -13.25 -44.18
CA THR A 111 -24.89 -12.50 -45.38
C THR A 111 -26.32 -11.93 -45.32
N VAL A 112 -26.52 -10.70 -45.80
CA VAL A 112 -27.53 -10.46 -46.84
C VAL A 112 -27.28 -9.10 -47.47
N ARG A 113 -26.87 -9.15 -48.74
CA ARG A 113 -27.11 -8.11 -49.73
C ARG A 113 -28.61 -7.99 -49.92
N LYS A 114 -29.13 -6.76 -49.94
CA LYS A 114 -29.96 -6.33 -51.06
C LYS A 114 -29.91 -4.82 -51.21
#